data_AF-A0A0C9M3K8-F1
#
_entry.id   AF-A0A0C9M3K8-F1
#
_cell.length_a   1.000
_cell.length_b   1.000
_cell.length_c   1.000
_cell.angle_alpha   90.00
_cell.angle_beta   90.00
_cell.angle_gamma   90.00
#
_symmetry.space_group_name_H-M   'P 1'
#
loop_
_entity.id
_entity.type
_entity.pdbx_description
1 polymer ?
#
loop_
_entity_poly.entity_id
_entity_poly.type
_entity_poly.pdbx_seq_one_letter_code
_entity_poly.pdbx_strand_id
1 'polypeptide(L)'
;MALPPQIAVRSDGPAIALSEAERMTPAALADVLLASGHPPIVEADVGPEGMMPPAPPGVPVVNAIRLYTAATPADHPGFCEKTRIDVSLAPRMRRGDAVPAAPADAVTTTKLYRWARPAKDGTGCEAPAWSFFRRDDVLGDRSFSVVRRFATLRPARLRKLRITIDDRLTRNLADMVKAYPQDFPGISKDRLTPITDGRVALARFPISSIRYVAPYNASWPNDLLDKADLQDAAGREFDAVMVGTGGEWHAGIVFDGDQIVTIRFVRAIPPPS
;
A
#
# COMPACT_ATOMS: atom_id res chain seq x y z
N MET A 1 -26.89 -1.77 -20.89
CA MET A 1 -25.68 -1.90 -20.04
C MET A 1 -24.56 -2.39 -20.93
N ALA A 2 -23.56 -1.54 -21.21
CA ALA A 2 -22.35 -2.01 -21.86
C ALA A 2 -21.57 -2.87 -20.85
N LEU A 3 -21.09 -4.04 -21.29
CA LEU A 3 -20.13 -4.81 -20.49
C LEU A 3 -18.91 -3.92 -20.22
N PRO A 4 -18.31 -3.96 -19.02
CA PRO A 4 -17.08 -3.22 -18.79
C PRO A 4 -16.04 -3.63 -19.84
N PRO A 5 -15.29 -2.68 -20.42
CA PRO A 5 -14.29 -3.00 -21.42
C PRO A 5 -13.31 -4.02 -20.84
N GLN A 6 -13.18 -5.16 -21.52
CA GLN A 6 -12.30 -6.22 -21.08
C GLN A 6 -10.86 -5.78 -21.32
N ILE A 7 -10.10 -5.58 -20.24
CA ILE A 7 -8.67 -5.29 -20.33
C ILE A 7 -7.99 -6.56 -20.85
N ALA A 8 -7.42 -6.46 -22.05
CA ALA A 8 -6.74 -7.55 -22.73
C ALA A 8 -5.39 -7.05 -23.29
N VAL A 9 -4.48 -7.99 -23.53
CA VAL A 9 -3.22 -7.70 -24.22
C VAL A 9 -3.50 -7.38 -25.69
N ARG A 10 -2.73 -6.47 -26.28
CA ARG A 10 -2.76 -6.18 -27.71
C ARG A 10 -2.18 -7.34 -28.52
N SER A 11 -2.98 -7.97 -29.36
CA SER A 11 -2.57 -9.16 -30.14
C SER A 11 -1.50 -8.87 -31.21
N ASP A 12 -1.45 -7.65 -31.72
CA ASP A 12 -0.50 -7.16 -32.74
C ASP A 12 0.52 -6.17 -32.15
N GLY A 13 0.68 -6.14 -30.83
CA GLY A 13 1.57 -5.19 -30.15
C GLY A 13 3.05 -5.43 -30.50
N PRO A 14 3.88 -4.37 -30.61
CA PRO A 14 5.30 -4.54 -30.85
C PRO A 14 5.98 -5.20 -29.65
N ALA A 15 7.10 -5.89 -29.90
CA ALA A 15 7.97 -6.32 -28.82
C ALA A 15 8.65 -5.10 -28.19
N ILE A 16 8.66 -5.03 -26.86
CA ILE A 16 9.20 -3.88 -26.11
C ILE A 16 10.32 -4.33 -25.16
N ALA A 17 11.38 -3.51 -25.05
CA ALA A 17 12.39 -3.68 -24.02
C ALA A 17 12.03 -2.87 -22.76
N LEU A 18 12.40 -3.34 -21.56
CA LEU A 18 12.08 -2.61 -20.32
C LEU A 18 12.66 -1.19 -20.29
N SER A 19 13.89 -1.01 -20.78
CA SER A 19 14.55 0.29 -20.85
C SER A 19 13.88 1.27 -21.83
N GLU A 20 13.09 0.76 -22.78
CA GLU A 20 12.24 1.55 -23.64
C GLU A 20 10.93 1.90 -22.93
N ALA A 21 10.29 0.89 -22.31
CA ALA A 21 9.07 1.07 -21.53
C ALA A 21 9.22 2.12 -20.41
N GLU A 22 10.36 2.15 -19.72
CA GLU A 22 10.69 3.15 -18.67
C GLU A 22 10.68 4.60 -19.18
N ARG A 23 10.89 4.81 -20.49
CA ARG A 23 10.95 6.16 -21.10
C ARG A 23 9.62 6.59 -21.71
N MET A 24 8.64 5.70 -21.77
CA MET A 24 7.34 5.99 -22.34
C MET A 24 6.44 6.68 -21.31
N THR A 25 5.49 7.48 -21.79
CA THR A 25 4.41 7.95 -20.92
C THR A 25 3.48 6.79 -20.57
N PRO A 26 2.79 6.81 -19.41
CA PRO A 26 1.87 5.73 -19.04
C PRO A 26 0.80 5.46 -20.10
N ALA A 27 0.27 6.51 -20.74
CA ALA A 27 -0.71 6.38 -21.82
C ALA A 27 -0.12 5.70 -23.06
N ALA A 28 1.04 6.16 -23.54
CA ALA A 28 1.69 5.57 -24.72
C ALA A 28 2.11 4.10 -24.46
N LEU A 29 2.57 3.79 -23.26
CA LEU A 29 2.91 2.44 -22.85
C LEU A 29 1.67 1.53 -22.84
N ALA A 30 0.53 2.04 -22.38
CA ALA A 30 -0.73 1.32 -22.42
C ALA A 30 -1.21 1.04 -23.85
N ASP A 31 -1.14 2.04 -24.75
CA ASP A 31 -1.54 1.89 -26.17
C ASP A 31 -0.68 0.85 -26.92
N VAL A 32 0.56 0.64 -26.46
CA VAL A 32 1.46 -0.40 -26.98
C VAL A 32 1.09 -1.78 -26.45
N LEU A 33 0.77 -1.90 -25.16
CA LEU A 33 0.64 -3.18 -24.47
C LEU A 33 -0.80 -3.73 -24.47
N LEU A 34 -1.80 -2.87 -24.42
CA LEU A 34 -3.21 -3.23 -24.19
C LEU A 34 -4.04 -3.08 -25.46
N ALA A 35 -5.08 -3.90 -25.58
CA ALA A 35 -6.04 -3.81 -26.67
C ALA A 35 -6.77 -2.45 -26.66
N SER A 36 -7.19 -1.98 -27.83
CA SER A 36 -7.92 -0.73 -27.99
C SER A 36 -9.17 -0.68 -27.11
N GLY A 37 -9.45 0.48 -26.51
CA GLY A 37 -10.60 0.67 -25.61
C GLY A 37 -10.30 0.34 -24.14
N HIS A 38 -9.04 0.14 -23.78
CA HIS A 38 -8.62 0.09 -22.38
C HIS A 38 -8.92 1.41 -21.65
N PRO A 39 -9.12 1.39 -20.32
CA PRO A 39 -9.29 2.61 -19.55
C PRO A 39 -8.04 3.52 -19.61
N PRO A 40 -8.18 4.84 -19.37
CA PRO A 40 -7.04 5.75 -19.29
C PRO A 40 -6.04 5.32 -18.21
N ILE A 41 -4.77 5.22 -18.60
CA ILE A 41 -3.66 4.90 -17.70
C ILE A 41 -2.91 6.18 -17.34
N VAL A 42 -2.72 6.41 -16.04
CA VAL A 42 -2.16 7.66 -15.50
C VAL A 42 -0.83 7.46 -14.78
N GLU A 43 -0.49 6.21 -14.45
CA GLU A 43 0.74 5.85 -13.74
C GLU A 43 1.21 4.48 -14.25
N ALA A 44 2.53 4.29 -14.31
CA ALA A 44 3.16 3.04 -14.71
C ALA A 44 4.40 2.78 -13.83
N ASP A 45 4.65 1.51 -13.55
CA ASP A 45 5.84 1.02 -12.85
C ASP A 45 6.46 -0.10 -13.70
N VAL A 46 7.73 0.08 -14.08
CA VAL A 46 8.46 -0.77 -15.01
C VAL A 46 9.67 -1.33 -14.29
N GLY A 47 9.71 -2.66 -14.15
CA GLY A 47 10.82 -3.36 -13.49
C GLY A 47 10.35 -4.25 -12.33
N PRO A 48 11.26 -5.04 -11.74
CA PRO A 48 10.94 -5.87 -10.57
C PRO A 48 10.63 -5.00 -9.35
N GLU A 49 9.64 -5.42 -8.56
CA GLU A 49 9.42 -4.85 -7.22
C GLU A 49 10.59 -5.29 -6.32
N GLY A 50 11.50 -4.36 -6.02
CA GLY A 50 12.63 -4.61 -5.12
C GLY A 50 13.83 -5.32 -5.74
N MET A 51 14.83 -5.58 -4.91
CA MET A 51 16.04 -6.32 -5.29
C MET A 51 15.76 -7.83 -5.34
N MET A 52 14.97 -8.29 -6.30
CA MET A 52 14.94 -9.71 -6.60
C MET A 52 16.32 -10.14 -7.13
N PRO A 53 16.92 -11.22 -6.58
CA PRO A 53 18.17 -11.73 -7.14
C PRO A 53 17.94 -12.05 -8.62
N PRO A 54 18.94 -11.77 -9.48
CA PRO A 54 18.80 -12.06 -10.90
C PRO A 54 18.45 -13.54 -11.08
N ALA A 55 17.56 -13.83 -12.03
CA ALA A 55 17.22 -15.20 -12.37
C ALA A 55 18.50 -16.02 -12.62
N PRO A 56 18.56 -17.30 -12.22
CA PRO A 56 19.70 -18.15 -12.47
C PRO A 56 20.09 -18.15 -13.96
N PRO A 57 21.39 -18.28 -14.29
CA PRO A 57 21.82 -18.42 -15.68
C PRO A 57 21.07 -19.55 -16.38
N GLY A 58 20.65 -19.33 -17.63
CA GLY A 58 19.96 -20.34 -18.43
C GLY A 58 18.43 -20.41 -18.25
N VAL A 59 17.83 -19.56 -17.40
CA VAL A 59 16.38 -19.51 -17.22
C VAL A 59 15.78 -18.30 -17.96
N PRO A 60 14.67 -18.47 -18.70
CA PRO A 60 13.94 -17.34 -19.29
C PRO A 60 13.47 -16.35 -18.22
N VAL A 61 13.68 -15.06 -18.46
CA VAL A 61 13.21 -14.00 -17.56
C VAL A 61 11.80 -13.62 -17.96
N VAL A 62 10.88 -13.62 -16.99
CA VAL A 62 9.54 -13.03 -17.12
C VAL A 62 9.58 -11.66 -16.46
N ASN A 63 9.29 -10.63 -17.25
CA ASN A 63 9.18 -9.27 -16.74
C ASN A 63 7.72 -8.86 -16.67
N ALA A 64 7.38 -8.07 -15.66
CA ALA A 64 6.06 -7.48 -15.52
C ALA A 64 6.14 -5.96 -15.65
N ILE A 65 5.15 -5.38 -16.31
CA ILE A 65 4.89 -3.95 -16.35
C ILE A 65 3.57 -3.72 -15.64
N ARG A 66 3.54 -2.77 -14.70
CA ARG A 66 2.32 -2.44 -13.96
C ARG A 66 1.78 -1.13 -14.48
N LEU A 67 0.54 -1.16 -14.92
CA LEU A 67 -0.19 0.02 -15.36
C LEU A 67 -1.32 0.30 -14.38
N TYR A 68 -1.60 1.58 -14.16
CA TYR A 68 -2.59 2.02 -13.19
C TYR A 68 -3.59 2.98 -13.82
N THR A 69 -4.88 2.66 -13.66
CA THR A 69 -5.95 3.56 -14.12
C THR A 69 -6.05 4.80 -13.23
N ALA A 70 -6.72 5.84 -13.75
CA ALA A 70 -7.20 6.94 -12.92
C ALA A 70 -8.06 6.42 -11.76
N ALA A 71 -7.98 7.08 -10.60
CA ALA A 71 -8.81 6.73 -9.45
C ALA A 71 -10.23 7.27 -9.59
N THR A 72 -11.22 6.46 -9.22
CA THR A 72 -12.65 6.82 -9.25
C THR A 72 -13.31 6.50 -7.90
N PRO A 73 -14.47 7.08 -7.58
CA PRO A 73 -15.25 6.64 -6.42
C PRO A 73 -15.58 5.15 -6.53
N ALA A 74 -15.39 4.40 -5.45
CA ALA A 74 -15.73 2.98 -5.39
C ALA A 74 -17.21 2.77 -5.01
N ASP A 75 -17.73 1.57 -5.28
CA ASP A 75 -19.06 1.16 -4.82
C ASP A 75 -19.15 1.10 -3.27
N HIS A 76 -18.01 0.97 -2.59
CA HIS A 76 -17.93 1.03 -1.14
C HIS A 76 -17.91 2.49 -0.65
N PRO A 77 -18.93 2.94 0.12
CA PRO A 77 -19.02 4.33 0.55
C PRO A 77 -17.79 4.78 1.37
N GLY A 78 -17.26 5.95 0.98
CA GLY A 78 -16.06 6.56 1.58
C GLY A 78 -14.74 6.12 0.95
N PHE A 79 -14.77 5.23 -0.06
CA PHE A 79 -13.58 4.74 -0.73
C PHE A 79 -13.50 5.23 -2.18
N CYS A 80 -12.27 5.30 -2.66
CA CYS A 80 -11.95 5.38 -4.07
C CYS A 80 -11.27 4.08 -4.50
N GLU A 81 -11.39 3.73 -5.78
CA GLU A 81 -10.74 2.59 -6.39
C GLU A 81 -9.89 3.00 -7.59
N LYS A 82 -8.82 2.24 -7.83
CA LYS A 82 -8.08 2.23 -9.09
C LYS A 82 -7.77 0.78 -9.48
N THR A 83 -7.62 0.52 -10.76
CA THR A 83 -7.25 -0.80 -11.26
C THR A 83 -5.75 -0.83 -11.52
N ARG A 84 -5.05 -1.78 -10.89
CA ARG A 84 -3.70 -2.19 -11.29
C ARG A 84 -3.83 -3.27 -12.35
N ILE A 85 -3.07 -3.10 -13.43
CA ILE A 85 -3.01 -3.99 -14.56
C ILE A 85 -1.57 -4.49 -14.63
N ASP A 86 -1.35 -5.74 -14.25
CA ASP A 86 -0.04 -6.38 -14.32
C ASP A 86 0.06 -7.08 -15.69
N VAL A 87 0.87 -6.53 -16.60
CA VAL A 87 1.14 -7.06 -17.94
C VAL A 87 2.44 -7.87 -17.90
N SER A 88 2.35 -9.17 -18.15
CA SER A 88 3.52 -10.04 -18.30
C SER A 88 4.01 -10.02 -19.74
N LEU A 89 5.32 -9.82 -19.92
CA LEU A 89 5.97 -9.96 -21.20
C LEU A 89 6.34 -11.43 -21.45
N ALA A 90 6.29 -11.85 -22.72
CA ALA A 90 6.66 -13.20 -23.12
C ALA A 90 8.09 -13.54 -22.66
N PRO A 91 8.34 -14.75 -22.13
CA PRO A 91 9.65 -15.12 -21.60
C PRO A 91 10.77 -14.98 -22.63
N ARG A 92 11.88 -14.35 -22.27
CA ARG A 92 13.08 -14.22 -23.12
C ARG A 92 14.35 -14.63 -22.39
N MET A 93 15.27 -15.22 -23.13
CA MET A 93 16.62 -15.51 -22.65
C MET A 93 17.44 -14.24 -22.56
N ARG A 94 18.11 -14.03 -21.42
CA ARG A 94 19.06 -12.94 -21.25
C ARG A 94 20.22 -13.08 -22.25
N ARG A 95 20.65 -11.97 -22.83
CA ARG A 95 21.84 -11.88 -23.71
C ARG A 95 22.81 -10.87 -23.10
N GLY A 96 23.91 -11.36 -22.52
CA GLY A 96 24.76 -10.53 -21.65
C GLY A 96 23.98 -10.10 -20.41
N ASP A 97 23.99 -8.81 -20.09
CA ASP A 97 23.25 -8.25 -18.93
C ASP A 97 21.80 -7.86 -19.25
N ALA A 98 21.41 -7.81 -20.53
CA ALA A 98 20.12 -7.31 -20.98
C ALA A 98 19.11 -8.42 -21.27
N VAL A 99 17.83 -8.16 -20.94
CA VAL A 99 16.70 -8.96 -21.43
C VAL A 99 16.23 -8.36 -22.76
N PRO A 100 16.22 -9.12 -23.87
CA PRO A 100 15.76 -8.63 -25.16
C PRO A 100 14.28 -8.19 -25.15
N ALA A 101 13.90 -7.40 -26.14
CA ALA A 101 12.51 -6.99 -26.33
C ALA A 101 11.56 -8.20 -26.46
N ALA A 102 10.39 -8.09 -25.84
CA ALA A 102 9.40 -9.15 -25.78
C ALA A 102 7.99 -8.58 -26.03
N PRO A 103 7.12 -9.30 -26.77
CA PRO A 103 5.71 -8.92 -26.84
C PRO A 103 5.05 -9.13 -25.48
N ALA A 104 3.95 -8.40 -25.24
CA ALA A 104 3.07 -8.71 -24.13
C ALA A 104 2.39 -10.08 -24.34
N ASP A 105 2.21 -10.83 -23.27
CA ASP A 105 1.72 -12.23 -23.31
C ASP A 105 0.42 -12.39 -22.52
N ALA A 106 0.45 -11.95 -21.26
CA ALA A 106 -0.69 -12.08 -20.36
C ALA A 106 -0.97 -10.77 -19.62
N VAL A 107 -2.23 -10.61 -19.19
CA VAL A 107 -2.65 -9.49 -18.34
C VAL A 107 -3.45 -10.02 -17.16
N THR A 108 -3.19 -9.47 -15.98
CA THR A 108 -4.01 -9.67 -14.80
C THR A 108 -4.40 -8.33 -14.21
N THR A 109 -5.59 -8.25 -13.62
CA THR A 109 -6.13 -7.00 -13.08
C THR A 109 -6.45 -7.14 -11.61
N THR A 110 -6.08 -6.14 -10.82
CA THR A 110 -6.35 -6.09 -9.38
C THR A 110 -6.98 -4.74 -9.03
N LYS A 111 -8.15 -4.76 -8.38
CA LYS A 111 -8.72 -3.53 -7.79
C LYS A 111 -7.96 -3.16 -6.52
N LEU A 112 -7.58 -1.90 -6.43
CA LEU A 112 -6.94 -1.29 -5.28
C LEU A 112 -7.85 -0.18 -4.74
N TYR A 113 -7.85 0.00 -3.43
CA TYR A 113 -8.78 0.89 -2.73
C TYR A 113 -8.06 1.87 -1.82
N ARG A 114 -8.68 3.02 -1.59
CA ARG A 114 -8.14 4.06 -0.71
C ARG A 114 -9.27 4.77 0.02
N TRP A 115 -9.04 5.12 1.28
CA TRP A 115 -9.97 5.99 1.99
C TRP A 115 -9.94 7.39 1.39
N ALA A 116 -11.10 7.87 0.96
CA ALA A 116 -11.18 9.09 0.19
C ALA A 116 -10.87 10.33 1.04
N ARG A 117 -10.18 11.31 0.45
CA ARG A 117 -9.89 12.58 1.13
C ARG A 117 -11.00 13.60 0.83
N PRO A 118 -11.33 14.47 1.80
CA PRO A 118 -12.08 15.67 1.49
C PRO A 118 -11.30 16.53 0.48
N ALA A 119 -11.96 16.99 -0.57
CA ALA A 119 -11.45 17.96 -1.54
C ALA A 119 -12.38 19.17 -1.64
N LYS A 120 -11.90 20.28 -2.19
CA LYS A 120 -12.69 21.53 -2.32
C LYS A 120 -14.01 21.31 -3.06
N ASP A 121 -13.99 20.48 -4.10
CA ASP A 121 -15.14 20.22 -4.98
C ASP A 121 -15.70 18.79 -4.84
N GLY A 122 -15.50 18.16 -3.68
CA GLY A 122 -16.05 16.83 -3.39
C GLY A 122 -15.00 15.85 -2.84
N THR A 123 -14.89 14.69 -3.49
CA THR A 123 -14.07 13.58 -3.00
C THR A 123 -12.75 13.49 -3.78
N GLY A 124 -11.63 13.72 -3.09
CA GLY A 124 -10.29 13.59 -3.65
C GLY A 124 -9.86 12.12 -3.74
N CYS A 125 -10.02 11.53 -4.92
CA CYS A 125 -9.66 10.13 -5.17
C CYS A 125 -8.22 9.93 -5.61
N GLU A 126 -7.70 10.80 -6.46
CA GLU A 126 -6.39 10.60 -7.08
C GLU A 126 -5.26 10.62 -6.04
N ALA A 127 -4.33 9.67 -6.19
CA ALA A 127 -3.11 9.53 -5.41
C ALA A 127 -2.16 8.50 -6.06
N PRO A 128 -0.86 8.53 -5.68
CA PRO A 128 0.08 7.50 -6.11
C PRO A 128 -0.36 6.08 -5.75
N ALA A 129 0.00 5.08 -6.56
CA ALA A 129 -0.44 3.69 -6.39
C ALA A 129 -0.13 3.13 -5.00
N TRP A 130 0.99 3.51 -4.38
CA TRP A 130 1.38 3.06 -3.04
C TRP A 130 0.47 3.54 -1.90
N SER A 131 -0.45 4.48 -2.17
CA SER A 131 -1.50 4.92 -1.23
C SER A 131 -2.80 4.11 -1.31
N PHE A 132 -2.84 3.06 -2.15
CA PHE A 132 -3.99 2.16 -2.27
C PHE A 132 -3.64 0.77 -1.73
N PHE A 133 -4.63 0.08 -1.17
CA PHE A 133 -4.52 -1.28 -0.67
C PHE A 133 -5.36 -2.24 -1.50
N ARG A 134 -4.92 -3.49 -1.63
CA ARG A 134 -5.74 -4.58 -2.15
C ARG A 134 -6.68 -5.08 -1.05
N ARG A 135 -7.91 -5.45 -1.41
CA ARG A 135 -8.78 -6.21 -0.50
C ARG A 135 -8.06 -7.49 -0.08
N ASP A 136 -8.02 -7.75 1.22
CA ASP A 136 -7.38 -8.95 1.76
C ASP A 136 -8.25 -10.18 1.49
N ASP A 137 -7.62 -11.31 1.19
CA ASP A 137 -8.33 -12.52 0.76
C ASP A 137 -9.04 -13.21 1.94
N VAL A 138 -8.55 -13.01 3.18
CA VAL A 138 -9.13 -13.57 4.41
C VAL A 138 -10.19 -12.64 4.99
N LEU A 139 -9.90 -11.34 5.09
CA LEU A 139 -10.84 -10.36 5.63
C LEU A 139 -11.96 -10.01 4.65
N GLY A 140 -11.70 -10.07 3.34
CA GLY A 140 -12.65 -9.66 2.30
C GLY A 140 -13.17 -8.24 2.53
N ASP A 141 -14.48 -8.05 2.45
CA ASP A 141 -15.11 -6.73 2.59
C ASP A 141 -14.98 -6.13 4.00
N ARG A 142 -14.57 -6.94 4.98
CA ARG A 142 -14.27 -6.46 6.32
C ARG A 142 -13.11 -5.46 6.33
N SER A 143 -12.17 -5.53 5.38
CA SER A 143 -11.10 -4.52 5.23
C SER A 143 -11.68 -3.09 5.12
N PHE A 144 -12.77 -2.90 4.37
CA PHE A 144 -13.44 -1.60 4.27
C PHE A 144 -14.09 -1.17 5.58
N SER A 145 -14.70 -2.11 6.30
CA SER A 145 -15.32 -1.84 7.60
C SER A 145 -14.30 -1.44 8.65
N VAL A 146 -13.13 -2.08 8.69
CA VAL A 146 -12.00 -1.71 9.56
C VAL A 146 -11.59 -0.27 9.30
N VAL A 147 -11.29 0.06 8.04
CA VAL A 147 -10.82 1.41 7.66
C VAL A 147 -11.89 2.46 7.95
N ARG A 148 -13.16 2.18 7.65
CA ARG A 148 -14.27 3.10 7.94
C ARG A 148 -14.43 3.34 9.44
N ARG A 149 -14.43 2.28 10.26
CA ARG A 149 -14.55 2.41 11.73
C ARG A 149 -13.38 3.22 12.27
N PHE A 150 -12.17 2.94 11.78
CA PHE A 150 -10.96 3.66 12.16
C PHE A 150 -11.01 5.14 11.76
N ALA A 151 -11.41 5.46 10.53
CA ALA A 151 -11.56 6.82 10.02
C ALA A 151 -12.66 7.64 10.71
N THR A 152 -13.66 6.97 11.28
CA THR A 152 -14.81 7.61 11.92
C THR A 152 -14.74 7.58 13.45
N LEU A 153 -13.59 7.23 14.03
CA LEU A 153 -13.38 7.31 15.48
C LEU A 153 -13.54 8.75 15.97
N ARG A 154 -14.66 9.02 16.65
CA ARG A 154 -14.99 10.34 17.20
C ARG A 154 -14.36 10.55 18.58
N PRO A 155 -14.00 11.79 18.96
CA PRO A 155 -13.43 12.13 20.27
C PRO A 155 -14.19 11.58 21.49
N ALA A 156 -15.52 11.53 21.44
CA ALA A 156 -16.35 11.01 22.52
C ALA A 156 -16.17 9.50 22.77
N ARG A 157 -15.87 8.71 21.72
CA ARG A 157 -15.61 7.27 21.83
C ARG A 157 -14.18 6.95 22.27
N LEU A 158 -13.27 7.92 22.19
CA LEU A 158 -11.86 7.75 22.60
C LEU A 158 -11.67 7.64 24.13
N ARG A 159 -12.71 7.90 24.93
CA ARG A 159 -12.59 7.82 26.40
C ARG A 159 -12.53 6.38 26.94
N LYS A 160 -13.11 5.42 26.22
CA LYS A 160 -13.10 3.99 26.59
C LYS A 160 -12.09 3.17 25.78
N LEU A 161 -11.45 3.82 24.80
CA LEU A 161 -10.52 3.19 23.89
C LEU A 161 -9.10 3.31 24.44
N ARG A 162 -8.38 2.19 24.52
CA ARG A 162 -6.94 2.22 24.83
C ARG A 162 -6.17 2.54 23.55
N ILE A 163 -5.39 3.63 23.57
CA ILE A 163 -4.58 4.05 22.42
C ILE A 163 -3.16 4.26 22.87
N THR A 164 -2.23 3.54 22.25
CA THR A 164 -0.79 3.64 22.54
C THR A 164 0.00 3.88 21.25
N ILE A 165 1.22 4.38 21.39
CA ILE A 165 2.14 4.65 20.29
C ILE A 165 3.55 4.28 20.71
N ASP A 166 4.26 3.60 19.82
CA ASP A 166 5.70 3.41 19.88
C ASP A 166 6.37 4.13 18.69
N ASP A 167 6.85 5.35 18.92
CA ASP A 167 7.54 6.17 17.92
C ASP A 167 9.05 5.84 17.87
N ARG A 168 9.37 4.65 17.36
CA ARG A 168 10.77 4.17 17.21
C ARG A 168 11.57 5.03 16.24
N LEU A 169 10.93 5.47 15.17
CA LEU A 169 11.55 6.30 14.15
C LEU A 169 12.15 7.57 14.75
N THR A 170 11.35 8.35 15.48
CA THR A 170 11.81 9.64 15.98
C THR A 170 12.89 9.46 17.05
N ARG A 171 12.82 8.40 17.87
CA ARG A 171 13.91 8.07 18.82
C ARG A 171 15.20 7.72 18.09
N ASN A 172 15.16 6.84 17.09
CA ASN A 172 16.33 6.47 16.29
C ASN A 172 16.91 7.68 15.56
N LEU A 173 16.07 8.55 14.99
CA LEU A 173 16.52 9.77 14.31
C LEU A 173 17.18 10.74 15.29
N ALA A 174 16.62 10.92 16.49
CA ALA A 174 17.22 11.75 17.54
C ALA A 174 18.59 11.24 17.97
N ASP A 175 18.74 9.92 18.13
CA ASP A 175 20.02 9.30 18.46
C ASP A 175 21.04 9.46 17.32
N MET A 176 20.62 9.31 16.05
CA MET A 176 21.47 9.53 14.88
C MET A 176 21.94 10.99 14.76
N VAL A 177 21.05 11.96 14.94
CA VAL A 177 21.41 13.39 14.90
C VAL A 177 22.38 13.74 16.03
N LYS A 178 22.21 13.14 17.20
CA LYS A 178 23.12 13.31 18.33
C LYS A 178 24.50 12.71 18.05
N ALA A 179 24.56 11.55 17.38
CA ALA A 179 25.81 10.86 17.05
C ALA A 179 26.55 11.49 15.87
N TYR A 180 25.82 12.04 14.88
CA TYR A 180 26.36 12.53 13.61
C TYR A 180 25.76 13.89 13.19
N PRO A 181 25.92 14.96 14.00
CA PRO A 181 25.22 16.23 13.75
C PRO A 181 25.57 16.88 12.39
N GLN A 182 26.77 16.66 11.88
CA GLN A 182 27.23 17.16 10.58
C GLN A 182 26.48 16.54 9.38
N ASP A 183 25.96 15.32 9.53
CA ASP A 183 25.25 14.61 8.45
C ASP A 183 23.76 15.01 8.37
N PHE A 184 23.28 15.76 9.36
CA PHE A 184 21.88 16.15 9.48
C PHE A 184 21.68 17.68 9.72
N PRO A 185 22.22 18.56 8.86
CA PRO A 185 22.03 19.99 9.01
C PRO A 185 20.55 20.37 8.82
N GLY A 186 20.02 21.19 9.73
CA GLY A 186 18.70 21.81 9.57
C GLY A 186 17.48 20.93 9.91
N ILE A 187 17.66 19.79 10.60
CA ILE A 187 16.51 19.01 11.09
C ILE A 187 15.75 19.79 12.18
N SER A 188 14.46 20.03 11.94
CA SER A 188 13.57 20.70 12.88
C SER A 188 13.37 19.91 14.17
N LYS A 189 13.27 20.59 15.32
CA LYS A 189 12.98 19.99 16.63
C LYS A 189 11.70 19.12 16.64
N ASP A 190 10.69 19.51 15.87
CA ASP A 190 9.42 18.77 15.77
C ASP A 190 9.59 17.37 15.15
N ARG A 191 10.60 17.18 14.29
CA ARG A 191 10.95 15.85 13.73
C ARG A 191 11.70 14.95 14.72
N LEU A 192 12.31 15.56 15.74
CA LEU A 192 13.09 14.91 16.79
C LEU A 192 12.30 14.68 18.08
N THR A 193 11.06 15.18 18.18
CA THR A 193 10.22 15.05 19.37
C THR A 193 9.29 13.84 19.21
N PRO A 194 9.48 12.76 19.99
CA PRO A 194 8.65 11.55 19.85
C PRO A 194 7.18 11.83 20.15
N ILE A 195 6.29 11.17 19.40
CA ILE A 195 4.87 11.15 19.74
C ILE A 195 4.67 10.17 20.90
N THR A 196 4.21 10.69 22.05
CA THR A 196 3.94 9.90 23.26
C THR A 196 2.45 9.74 23.57
N ASP A 197 1.60 10.59 22.98
CA ASP A 197 0.14 10.54 23.15
C ASP A 197 -0.51 9.77 22.00
N GLY A 198 -1.22 8.68 22.34
CA GLY A 198 -1.92 7.84 21.37
C GLY A 198 -3.01 8.57 20.57
N ARG A 199 -3.66 9.59 21.12
CA ARG A 199 -4.64 10.43 20.40
C ARG A 199 -3.97 11.34 19.40
N VAL A 200 -2.79 11.87 19.71
CA VAL A 200 -1.97 12.61 18.74
C VAL A 200 -1.53 11.67 17.62
N ALA A 201 -1.12 10.44 17.95
CA ALA A 201 -0.80 9.42 16.95
C ALA A 201 -2.00 9.09 16.05
N LEU A 202 -3.19 8.90 16.63
CA LEU A 202 -4.44 8.68 15.88
C LEU A 202 -4.74 9.82 14.91
N ALA A 203 -4.59 11.08 15.36
CA ALA A 203 -4.83 12.25 14.53
C ALA A 203 -3.80 12.41 13.40
N ARG A 204 -2.57 11.93 13.60
CA ARG A 204 -1.48 11.99 12.62
C ARG A 204 -1.42 10.78 11.68
N PHE A 205 -2.10 9.68 12.03
CA PHE A 205 -2.06 8.46 11.24
C PHE A 205 -2.63 8.71 9.82
N PRO A 206 -1.89 8.40 8.75
CA PRO A 206 -2.30 8.75 7.40
C PRO A 206 -3.27 7.70 6.81
N ILE A 207 -4.53 7.73 7.27
CA ILE A 207 -5.59 6.78 6.87
C ILE A 207 -5.77 6.69 5.35
N SER A 208 -5.62 7.80 4.64
CA SER A 208 -5.72 7.84 3.17
C SER A 208 -4.51 7.24 2.44
N SER A 209 -3.53 6.70 3.15
CA SER A 209 -2.30 6.12 2.59
C SER A 209 -2.07 4.70 3.13
N ILE A 210 -3.14 4.05 3.59
CA ILE A 210 -3.14 2.63 3.96
C ILE A 210 -2.79 1.81 2.71
N ARG A 211 -1.75 0.98 2.84
CA ARG A 211 -1.22 0.10 1.80
C ARG A 211 -1.66 -1.35 1.99
N TYR A 212 -1.98 -1.75 3.22
CA TYR A 212 -2.55 -3.07 3.50
C TYR A 212 -3.40 -3.07 4.77
N VAL A 213 -4.37 -3.97 4.80
CA VAL A 213 -5.23 -4.31 5.95
C VAL A 213 -5.31 -5.83 5.99
N ALA A 214 -4.77 -6.46 7.03
CA ALA A 214 -4.67 -7.91 7.11
C ALA A 214 -5.07 -8.41 8.50
N PRO A 215 -5.44 -9.70 8.66
CA PRO A 215 -5.56 -10.31 9.97
C PRO A 215 -4.26 -10.13 10.75
N TYR A 216 -4.36 -9.83 12.04
CA TYR A 216 -3.18 -9.76 12.88
C TYR A 216 -2.57 -11.16 13.06
N ASN A 217 -1.25 -11.26 12.92
CA ASN A 217 -0.52 -12.48 13.23
C ASN A 217 0.70 -12.10 14.10
N ALA A 218 0.84 -12.80 15.24
CA ALA A 218 1.89 -12.55 16.22
C ALA A 218 3.32 -12.77 15.67
N SER A 219 3.47 -13.48 14.55
CA SER A 219 4.76 -13.68 13.87
C SER A 219 5.22 -12.47 13.04
N TRP A 220 4.42 -11.41 12.94
CA TRP A 220 4.84 -10.21 12.21
C TRP A 220 5.96 -9.49 12.94
N PRO A 221 7.01 -9.04 12.20
CA PRO A 221 8.03 -8.18 12.79
C PRO A 221 7.33 -6.90 13.23
N ASN A 222 7.36 -6.56 14.53
CA ASN A 222 7.18 -5.22 15.15
C ASN A 222 6.53 -5.24 16.53
N ASP A 223 6.21 -6.39 17.14
CA ASP A 223 5.52 -6.46 18.47
C ASP A 223 4.31 -5.50 18.54
N LEU A 224 3.56 -5.43 17.44
CA LEU A 224 2.56 -4.39 17.23
C LEU A 224 1.40 -4.51 18.22
N LEU A 225 1.08 -5.72 18.69
CA LEU A 225 0.15 -6.00 19.78
C LEU A 225 0.80 -7.00 20.72
N ASP A 226 0.67 -6.78 22.03
CA ASP A 226 1.14 -7.72 23.03
C ASP A 226 0.06 -8.78 23.31
N LYS A 227 0.41 -9.92 23.93
CA LYS A 227 -0.57 -10.96 24.30
C LYS A 227 -1.73 -10.42 25.14
N ALA A 228 -1.45 -9.48 26.04
CA ALA A 228 -2.46 -8.83 26.87
C ALA A 228 -3.42 -7.94 26.08
N ASP A 229 -3.08 -7.55 24.85
CA ASP A 229 -3.95 -6.79 23.97
C ASP A 229 -4.97 -7.69 23.26
N LEU A 230 -4.65 -8.97 23.12
CA LEU A 230 -5.41 -9.95 22.34
C LEU A 230 -6.40 -10.76 23.18
N GLN A 231 -6.46 -10.53 24.49
CA GLN A 231 -7.31 -11.30 25.40
C GLN A 231 -8.00 -10.38 26.41
N ASP A 232 -9.23 -10.72 26.79
CA ASP A 232 -9.89 -10.06 27.91
C ASP A 232 -9.42 -10.61 29.28
N ALA A 233 -9.91 -10.03 30.37
CA ALA A 233 -9.54 -10.45 31.72
C ALA A 233 -9.95 -11.91 32.06
N ALA A 234 -10.88 -12.49 31.29
CA ALA A 234 -11.31 -13.88 31.42
C ALA A 234 -10.53 -14.82 30.47
N GLY A 235 -9.61 -14.30 29.66
CA GLY A 235 -8.80 -15.06 28.70
C GLY A 235 -9.50 -15.32 27.36
N ARG A 236 -10.65 -14.69 27.08
CA ARG A 236 -11.29 -14.79 25.76
C ARG A 236 -10.46 -14.04 24.74
N GLU A 237 -10.18 -14.69 23.62
CA GLU A 237 -9.45 -14.07 22.52
C GLU A 237 -10.28 -13.00 21.81
N PHE A 238 -9.65 -11.86 21.55
CA PHE A 238 -10.17 -10.81 20.72
C PHE A 238 -9.74 -10.99 19.27
N ASP A 239 -10.57 -10.46 18.39
CA ASP A 239 -10.23 -10.34 16.99
C ASP A 239 -9.32 -9.13 16.77
N ALA A 240 -8.30 -9.28 15.93
CA ALA A 240 -7.31 -8.25 15.70
C ALA A 240 -6.92 -8.17 14.23
N VAL A 241 -6.71 -6.93 13.78
CA VAL A 241 -6.23 -6.64 12.43
C VAL A 241 -5.02 -5.72 12.49
N MET A 242 -4.21 -5.81 11.47
CA MET A 242 -3.08 -4.93 11.25
C MET A 242 -3.37 -4.02 10.06
N VAL A 243 -3.01 -2.75 10.20
CA VAL A 243 -3.11 -1.73 9.16
C VAL A 243 -1.74 -1.08 8.99
N GLY A 244 -1.19 -1.13 7.78
CA GLY A 244 0.05 -0.46 7.42
C GLY A 244 -0.18 0.64 6.40
N THR A 245 0.46 1.79 6.60
CA THR A 245 0.54 2.85 5.58
C THR A 245 1.91 2.73 4.94
N GLY A 246 2.01 2.76 3.61
CA GLY A 246 3.22 2.41 2.82
C GLY A 246 4.47 3.28 3.05
N GLY A 247 4.90 3.39 4.29
CA GLY A 247 5.91 4.27 4.85
C GLY A 247 6.09 3.87 6.32
N GLU A 248 6.07 4.85 7.23
CA GLU A 248 6.57 4.62 8.60
C GLU A 248 5.53 4.03 9.56
N TRP A 249 4.24 4.10 9.24
CA TRP A 249 3.17 3.84 10.22
C TRP A 249 2.53 2.47 10.09
N HIS A 250 2.39 1.83 11.25
CA HIS A 250 1.66 0.60 11.48
C HIS A 250 0.67 0.79 12.63
N ALA A 251 -0.48 0.12 12.54
CA ALA A 251 -1.49 0.10 13.59
C ALA A 251 -2.02 -1.31 13.80
N GLY A 252 -1.96 -1.81 15.03
CA GLY A 252 -2.69 -2.98 15.48
C GLY A 252 -4.02 -2.53 16.07
N ILE A 253 -5.13 -3.10 15.59
CA ILE A 253 -6.47 -2.72 16.01
C ILE A 253 -7.18 -3.97 16.52
N VAL A 254 -7.63 -3.91 17.78
CA VAL A 254 -8.33 -5.00 18.47
C VAL A 254 -9.81 -4.69 18.56
N PHE A 255 -10.64 -5.69 18.31
CA PHE A 255 -12.09 -5.62 18.33
C PHE A 255 -12.69 -6.52 19.40
N ASP A 256 -13.67 -5.98 20.14
CA ASP A 256 -14.64 -6.77 20.89
C ASP A 256 -15.97 -6.76 20.14
N GLY A 257 -16.22 -7.85 19.42
CA GLY A 257 -17.26 -7.92 18.40
C GLY A 257 -17.06 -6.82 17.36
N ASP A 258 -17.94 -5.81 17.40
CA ASP A 258 -17.96 -4.70 16.46
C ASP A 258 -17.22 -3.45 16.96
N GLN A 259 -16.83 -3.40 18.23
CA GLN A 259 -16.24 -2.20 18.82
C GLN A 259 -14.72 -2.29 18.80
N ILE A 260 -14.05 -1.22 18.34
CA ILE A 260 -12.61 -1.08 18.53
C ILE A 260 -12.36 -0.82 20.02
N VAL A 261 -11.53 -1.65 20.66
CA VAL A 261 -11.22 -1.58 22.10
C VAL A 261 -9.76 -1.23 22.39
N THR A 262 -8.84 -1.57 21.49
CA THR A 262 -7.43 -1.16 21.56
C THR A 262 -6.93 -0.75 20.18
N ILE A 263 -6.11 0.30 20.14
CA ILE A 263 -5.28 0.66 18.99
C ILE A 263 -3.85 0.86 19.47
N ARG A 264 -2.91 0.18 18.84
CA ARG A 264 -1.49 0.37 19.10
C ARG A 264 -0.80 0.80 17.82
N PHE A 265 -0.20 1.98 17.86
CA PHE A 265 0.57 2.51 16.75
C PHE A 265 2.05 2.16 16.92
N VAL A 266 2.72 1.88 15.81
CA VAL A 266 4.17 1.87 15.72
C VAL A 266 4.57 2.76 14.55
N ARG A 267 5.55 3.64 14.78
CA ARG A 267 6.18 4.43 13.74
C ARG A 267 7.65 4.05 13.62
N ALA A 268 8.04 3.44 12.52
CA ALA A 268 9.40 2.93 12.27
C ALA A 268 9.74 2.98 10.78
N ILE A 269 11.02 3.09 10.42
CA ILE A 269 11.44 2.91 9.01
C ILE A 269 11.11 1.46 8.63
N PRO A 270 10.32 1.21 7.59
CA PRO A 270 10.08 -0.15 7.14
C PRO A 270 11.42 -0.77 6.70
N PRO A 271 11.67 -2.06 6.96
CA PRO A 271 12.83 -2.73 6.40
C PRO A 271 12.81 -2.60 4.86
N PRO A 272 13.98 -2.52 4.20
CA PRO A 272 14.04 -2.44 2.75
C PRO A 272 13.24 -3.59 2.13
N SER A 273 12.27 -3.22 1.28
CA SER A 273 11.41 -4.12 0.53
C SER A 273 12.09 -4.64 -0.73
#